data_AF-A0A9N8ESA2-F1
#
_entry.id   AF-A0A9N8ESA2-F1
#
_cell.length_a   1.000
_cell.length_b   1.000
_cell.length_c   1.000
_cell.angle_alpha   90.00
_cell.angle_beta   90.00
_cell.angle_gamma   90.00
#
_symmetry.space_group_name_H-M   'P 1'
#
loop_
_entity.id
_entity.type
_entity.pdbx_description
1 polymer ?
#
loop_
_entity_poly.entity_id
_entity_poly.type
_entity_poly.pdbx_seq_one_letter_code
_entity_poly.pdbx_strand_id
1 'polypeptide(L)'
;MNNEVQGQGGHGHGRSMPELLAELLSQINVRMLISDNEKRQARAIKTAIEACDDLGPLSDMMYTQFAIMHGNDVELAVGRAQHLQVFREEYGVLDTFQQGIESFQAFLKQQPGHILSLIENPIEHNQVLLVDQVKFDDSILRDDEEWKTFVRLHWYLAAGLEPGPPLYEKRTRNCCRMRRFRPEMWFSRCQHVPKIMG
;
A
#
# COMPACT_ATOMS: atom_id res chain seq x y z
N MET A 1 60.61 -40.42 19.23
CA MET A 1 60.36 -39.77 17.93
C MET A 1 59.15 -38.87 18.12
N ASN A 2 59.40 -37.58 18.38
CA ASN A 2 58.36 -36.59 18.65
C ASN A 2 58.00 -35.91 17.33
N ASN A 3 56.76 -36.11 16.87
CA ASN A 3 56.20 -35.38 15.73
C ASN A 3 55.68 -34.03 16.23
N GLU A 4 56.44 -32.98 15.95
CA GLU A 4 55.99 -31.60 16.08
C GLU A 4 54.94 -31.33 14.99
N VAL A 5 53.67 -31.31 15.39
CA VAL A 5 52.57 -30.84 14.55
C VAL A 5 52.68 -29.32 14.48
N GLN A 6 53.21 -28.81 13.37
CA GLN A 6 53.19 -27.39 13.03
C GLN A 6 51.73 -26.94 12.85
N GLY A 7 51.16 -26.36 13.90
CA GLY A 7 49.87 -25.68 13.86
C GLY A 7 49.99 -24.42 13.00
N GLN A 8 49.50 -24.49 11.77
CA GLN A 8 49.20 -23.30 10.97
C GLN A 8 48.08 -22.53 11.67
N GLY A 9 48.48 -21.55 12.50
CA GLY A 9 47.60 -20.54 13.06
C GLY A 9 47.05 -19.66 11.93
N GLY A 10 45.99 -20.12 11.28
CA GLY A 10 45.21 -19.31 10.36
C GLY A 10 44.61 -18.15 11.13
N HIS A 11 45.24 -16.97 11.03
CA HIS A 11 44.65 -15.71 11.43
C HIS A 11 43.43 -15.44 10.55
N GLY A 12 42.30 -16.06 10.90
CA GLY A 12 41.01 -15.69 10.38
C GLY A 12 40.82 -14.20 10.65
N HIS A 13 40.93 -13.40 9.59
CA HIS A 13 40.51 -12.01 9.62
C HIS A 13 39.02 -12.01 9.92
N GLY A 14 38.69 -11.95 11.21
CA GLY A 14 37.33 -11.79 11.69
C GLY A 14 36.84 -10.46 11.15
N ARG A 15 36.12 -10.49 10.03
CA ARG A 15 35.41 -9.33 9.52
C ARG A 15 34.55 -8.80 10.67
N SER A 16 34.70 -7.52 10.93
CA SER A 16 33.90 -6.88 11.97
C SER A 16 32.42 -6.92 11.55
N MET A 17 31.50 -7.04 12.51
CA MET A 17 30.05 -7.02 12.21
C MET A 17 29.62 -5.82 11.34
N PRO A 18 30.18 -4.61 11.48
CA PRO A 18 29.91 -3.49 10.58
C PRO A 18 30.31 -3.74 9.11
N GLU A 19 31.42 -4.43 8.85
CA GLU A 19 31.86 -4.77 7.49
C GLU A 19 30.96 -5.83 6.85
N LEU A 20 30.55 -6.84 7.62
CA LEU A 20 29.57 -7.84 7.19
C LEU A 20 28.21 -7.20 6.87
N LEU A 21 27.76 -6.26 7.71
CA LEU A 21 26.52 -5.49 7.48
C LEU A 21 26.63 -4.60 6.24
N ALA A 22 27.74 -3.89 6.04
CA ALA A 22 27.94 -3.05 4.85
C ALA A 22 27.98 -3.88 3.56
N GLU A 23 28.64 -5.04 3.58
CA GLU A 23 28.68 -5.97 2.45
C GLU A 23 27.30 -6.56 2.17
N LEU A 24 26.57 -7.03 3.19
CA LEU A 24 25.18 -7.47 3.04
C LEU A 24 24.30 -6.35 2.49
N LEU A 25 24.33 -5.15 3.05
CA LEU A 25 23.53 -4.03 2.57
C LEU A 25 23.92 -3.59 1.14
N SER A 26 25.17 -3.81 0.71
CA SER A 26 25.58 -3.56 -0.67
C SER A 26 25.11 -4.65 -1.66
N GLN A 27 25.03 -5.91 -1.21
CA GLN A 27 24.52 -7.03 -1.99
C GLN A 27 22.99 -6.99 -2.06
N ILE A 28 22.37 -6.59 -0.96
CA ILE A 28 20.96 -6.26 -0.91
C ILE A 28 20.82 -4.84 -1.45
N ASN A 29 20.99 -4.70 -2.76
CA ASN A 29 20.62 -3.50 -3.51
C ASN A 29 19.08 -3.34 -3.48
N VAL A 30 18.47 -3.14 -2.30
CA VAL A 30 17.01 -2.95 -2.08
C VAL A 30 16.55 -1.56 -2.52
N ARG A 31 17.36 -0.82 -3.28
CA ARG A 31 16.70 0.17 -4.12
C ARG A 31 15.89 -0.65 -5.09
N MET A 32 14.58 -0.73 -4.89
CA MET A 32 13.63 -1.18 -5.90
C MET A 32 13.80 -0.26 -7.11
N LEU A 33 14.84 -0.54 -7.91
CA LEU A 33 15.16 0.18 -9.11
C LEU A 33 14.22 -0.39 -10.14
N ILE A 34 13.16 0.38 -10.39
CA ILE A 34 12.25 0.09 -11.49
C ILE A 34 13.08 0.03 -12.78
N SER A 35 12.91 -1.06 -13.52
CA SER A 35 13.55 -1.28 -14.80
C SER A 35 13.11 -0.20 -15.79
N ASP A 36 13.93 0.07 -16.82
CA ASP A 36 13.54 1.02 -17.87
C ASP A 36 12.30 0.56 -18.62
N ASN A 37 12.03 -0.74 -18.64
CA ASN A 37 10.80 -1.29 -19.18
C ASN A 37 9.58 -0.91 -18.32
N GLU A 38 9.64 -1.11 -17.00
CA GLU A 38 8.57 -0.71 -16.06
C GLU A 38 8.35 0.81 -16.08
N LYS A 39 9.40 1.62 -16.21
CA LYS A 39 9.25 3.09 -16.40
C LYS A 39 8.45 3.42 -17.66
N ARG A 40 8.74 2.76 -18.78
CA ARG A 40 7.99 2.98 -20.03
C ARG A 40 6.54 2.55 -19.89
N GLN A 41 6.29 1.41 -19.25
CA GLN A 41 4.94 0.92 -18.95
C GLN A 41 4.17 1.89 -18.06
N ALA A 42 4.79 2.37 -16.96
CA ALA A 42 4.18 3.35 -16.06
C ALA A 42 3.81 4.65 -16.79
N ARG A 43 4.66 5.11 -17.73
CA ARG A 43 4.34 6.26 -18.59
C ARG A 43 3.16 5.98 -19.53
N ALA A 44 3.11 4.80 -20.13
CA ALA A 44 1.98 4.42 -21.00
C ALA A 44 0.66 4.37 -20.23
N ILE A 45 0.67 3.78 -19.03
CA ILE A 45 -0.48 3.73 -18.11
C ILE A 45 -0.88 5.15 -17.70
N LYS A 46 0.08 6.01 -17.33
CA LYS A 46 -0.18 7.41 -16.99
C LYS A 46 -0.86 8.15 -18.12
N THR A 47 -0.33 8.06 -19.35
CA THR A 47 -0.93 8.68 -20.54
C THR A 47 -2.35 8.17 -20.78
N ALA A 48 -2.60 6.87 -20.63
CA ALA A 48 -3.93 6.29 -20.82
C ALA A 48 -4.94 6.79 -19.77
N ILE A 49 -4.54 6.84 -18.49
CA ILE A 49 -5.39 7.35 -17.41
C ILE A 49 -5.66 8.84 -17.54
N GLU A 50 -4.64 9.64 -17.87
CA GLU A 50 -4.79 11.09 -18.08
C GLU A 50 -5.64 11.44 -19.32
N ALA A 51 -5.81 10.50 -20.25
CA ALA A 51 -6.72 10.64 -21.38
C ALA A 51 -8.18 10.26 -21.06
N CYS A 52 -8.46 9.70 -19.88
CA CYS A 52 -9.82 9.40 -19.44
C CYS A 52 -10.40 10.59 -18.64
N ASP A 53 -11.40 11.26 -19.19
CA ASP A 53 -12.03 12.45 -18.57
C ASP A 53 -12.66 12.17 -17.19
N ASP A 54 -13.12 10.93 -16.97
CA ASP A 54 -13.72 10.50 -15.71
C ASP A 54 -12.69 10.19 -14.62
N LEU A 55 -11.39 10.14 -14.96
CA LEU A 55 -10.33 9.79 -14.03
C LEU A 55 -9.55 11.00 -13.51
N GLY A 56 -9.36 11.06 -12.20
CA GLY A 56 -8.41 11.96 -11.56
C GLY A 56 -6.96 11.51 -11.76
N PRO A 57 -5.98 12.44 -11.70
CA PRO A 57 -4.57 12.08 -11.77
C PRO A 57 -4.17 11.25 -10.54
N LEU A 58 -3.38 10.19 -10.76
CA LEU A 58 -2.82 9.37 -9.68
C LEU A 58 -1.41 9.84 -9.31
N SER A 59 -0.85 9.28 -8.24
CA SER A 59 0.56 9.51 -7.90
C SER A 59 1.48 8.72 -8.83
N ASP A 60 2.71 9.21 -9.04
CA ASP A 60 3.70 8.49 -9.86
C ASP A 60 4.02 7.09 -9.28
N MET A 61 3.89 6.93 -7.96
CA MET A 61 4.01 5.63 -7.30
C MET A 61 2.92 4.66 -7.74
N MET A 62 1.67 5.11 -7.83
CA MET A 62 0.55 4.25 -8.26
C MET A 62 0.69 3.81 -9.72
N TYR A 63 1.11 4.71 -10.62
CA TYR A 63 1.41 4.32 -12.01
C TYR A 63 2.52 3.27 -12.09
N THR A 64 3.53 3.41 -11.21
CA THR A 64 4.64 2.47 -11.11
C THR A 64 4.18 1.12 -10.57
N GLN A 65 3.37 1.09 -9.51
CA GLN A 65 2.77 -0.13 -8.97
C GLN A 65 1.94 -0.86 -10.04
N PHE A 66 1.10 -0.13 -10.78
CA PHE A 66 0.34 -0.74 -11.88
C PHE A 66 1.24 -1.31 -12.97
N ALA A 67 2.33 -0.64 -13.33
CA ALA A 67 3.29 -1.18 -14.29
C ALA A 67 3.95 -2.48 -13.78
N ILE A 68 4.32 -2.53 -12.50
CA ILE A 68 4.91 -3.74 -11.89
C ILE A 68 3.88 -4.88 -11.86
N MET A 69 2.63 -4.59 -11.48
CA MET A 69 1.58 -5.60 -11.31
C MET A 69 1.00 -6.10 -12.63
N HIS A 70 0.93 -5.25 -13.66
CA HIS A 70 0.22 -5.53 -14.92
C HIS A 70 1.12 -5.61 -16.14
N GLY A 71 2.38 -5.20 -16.01
CA GLY A 71 3.32 -5.15 -17.11
C GLY A 71 2.79 -4.31 -18.27
N ASN A 72 2.48 -4.97 -19.39
CA ASN A 72 2.01 -4.33 -20.62
C ASN A 72 0.48 -4.20 -20.73
N ASP A 73 -0.28 -4.73 -19.77
CA ASP A 73 -1.75 -4.69 -19.80
C ASP A 73 -2.29 -3.34 -19.30
N VAL A 74 -2.26 -2.34 -20.20
CA VAL A 74 -2.69 -0.96 -19.91
C VAL A 74 -4.20 -0.90 -19.64
N GLU A 75 -4.99 -1.69 -20.36
CA GLU A 75 -6.45 -1.70 -20.18
C GLU A 75 -6.83 -2.19 -18.78
N LEU A 76 -6.21 -3.27 -18.30
CA LEU A 76 -6.41 -3.75 -16.94
C LEU A 76 -5.99 -2.73 -15.89
N ALA A 77 -4.88 -2.02 -16.12
CA ALA A 77 -4.42 -0.95 -15.23
C ALA A 77 -5.41 0.23 -15.17
N VAL A 78 -5.95 0.66 -16.31
CA VAL A 78 -6.99 1.70 -16.40
C VAL A 78 -8.27 1.25 -15.67
N GLY A 79 -8.73 0.02 -15.90
CA GLY A 79 -9.89 -0.54 -15.21
C GLY A 79 -9.71 -0.58 -13.68
N ARG A 80 -8.51 -0.89 -13.19
CA ARG A 80 -8.19 -0.80 -11.76
C ARG A 80 -8.18 0.63 -11.24
N ALA A 81 -7.65 1.59 -12.01
CA ALA A 81 -7.70 3.00 -11.64
C ALA A 81 -9.15 3.50 -11.49
N GLN A 82 -10.04 3.10 -12.40
CA GLN A 82 -11.48 3.39 -12.32
C GLN A 82 -12.12 2.83 -11.06
N HIS A 83 -11.89 1.54 -10.77
CA HIS A 83 -12.41 0.94 -9.54
C HIS A 83 -11.90 1.64 -8.28
N LEU A 84 -10.62 2.03 -8.27
CA LEU A 84 -10.05 2.74 -7.13
C LEU A 84 -10.66 4.13 -6.96
N GLN A 85 -10.91 4.86 -8.05
CA GLN A 85 -11.56 6.15 -7.97
C GLN A 85 -13.00 6.04 -7.45
N VAL A 86 -13.78 5.08 -7.97
CA VAL A 86 -15.13 4.80 -7.47
C VAL A 86 -15.10 4.49 -5.98
N PHE A 87 -14.14 3.67 -5.54
CA PHE A 87 -13.94 3.38 -4.11
C PHE A 87 -13.66 4.65 -3.31
N ARG A 88 -12.73 5.51 -3.77
CA ARG A 88 -12.40 6.76 -3.07
C ARG A 88 -13.59 7.70 -2.98
N GLU A 89 -14.39 7.79 -4.04
CA GLU A 89 -15.60 8.63 -4.06
C GLU A 89 -16.69 8.07 -3.14
N GLU A 90 -16.96 6.76 -3.21
CA GLU A 90 -17.99 6.08 -2.42
C GLU A 90 -17.70 6.18 -0.92
N TYR A 91 -16.45 5.93 -0.54
CA TYR A 91 -16.03 6.00 0.85
C TYR A 91 -15.54 7.39 1.25
N GLY A 92 -15.50 8.39 0.36
CA GLY A 92 -15.06 9.75 0.66
C GLY A 92 -13.60 9.84 1.14
N VAL A 93 -12.70 9.07 0.53
CA VAL A 93 -11.26 9.09 0.78
C VAL A 93 -10.64 10.30 0.07
N LEU A 94 -9.97 11.16 0.83
CA LEU A 94 -9.35 12.39 0.34
C LEU A 94 -7.82 12.31 0.21
N ASP A 95 -7.22 11.18 0.62
CA ASP A 95 -5.77 10.97 0.68
C ASP A 95 -5.02 12.09 1.42
N THR A 96 -5.58 12.56 2.54
CA THR A 96 -4.92 13.57 3.40
C THR A 96 -4.51 12.95 4.73
N PHE A 97 -3.35 13.37 5.25
CA PHE A 97 -2.88 12.93 6.57
C PHE A 97 -3.92 13.22 7.66
N GLN A 98 -4.52 14.41 7.63
CA GLN A 98 -5.53 14.81 8.60
C GLN A 98 -6.76 13.88 8.60
N GLN A 99 -7.30 13.53 7.42
CA GLN A 99 -8.40 12.56 7.34
C GLN A 99 -7.98 11.17 7.83
N GLY A 100 -6.73 10.77 7.59
CA GLY A 100 -6.17 9.54 8.16
C GLY A 100 -6.22 9.51 9.68
N ILE A 101 -5.75 10.58 10.33
CA ILE A 101 -5.81 10.74 11.79
C ILE A 101 -7.25 10.74 12.30
N GLU A 102 -8.14 11.48 11.64
CA GLU A 102 -9.57 11.53 12.01
C GLU A 102 -10.23 10.15 11.91
N SER A 103 -9.96 9.41 10.82
CA SER A 103 -10.49 8.05 10.62
C SER A 103 -9.95 7.09 11.68
N PHE A 104 -8.66 7.21 12.02
CA PHE A 104 -8.02 6.42 13.09
C PHE A 104 -8.67 6.70 14.45
N GLN A 105 -8.85 7.95 14.83
CA GLN A 105 -9.50 8.33 16.08
C GLN A 105 -10.97 7.89 16.15
N ALA A 106 -11.71 8.04 15.04
CA ALA A 106 -13.09 7.61 14.95
C ALA A 106 -13.19 6.09 15.12
N PHE A 107 -12.33 5.33 14.46
CA PHE A 107 -12.26 3.89 14.61
C PHE A 107 -11.89 3.45 16.04
N LEU A 108 -10.92 4.09 16.69
CA LEU A 108 -10.58 3.74 18.09
C LEU A 108 -11.74 3.95 19.06
N LYS A 109 -12.61 4.93 18.80
CA LYS A 109 -13.85 5.13 19.56
C LYS A 109 -14.89 4.06 19.24
N GLN A 110 -14.96 3.65 17.99
CA GLN A 110 -15.89 2.63 17.49
C GLN A 110 -15.52 1.22 17.98
N GLN A 111 -14.23 0.88 18.01
CA GLN A 111 -13.68 -0.44 18.32
C GLN A 111 -12.64 -0.34 19.46
N PRO A 112 -13.07 0.01 20.69
CA PRO A 112 -12.14 0.23 21.80
C PRO A 112 -11.39 -1.05 22.16
N GLY A 113 -10.06 -0.95 22.18
CA GLY A 113 -9.16 -2.07 22.49
C GLY A 113 -8.85 -3.00 21.31
N HIS A 114 -9.38 -2.74 20.12
CA HIS A 114 -9.01 -3.52 18.93
C HIS A 114 -7.57 -3.25 18.50
N ILE A 115 -7.12 -1.99 18.46
CA ILE A 115 -5.71 -1.65 18.19
C ILE A 115 -4.98 -1.57 19.53
N LEU A 116 -3.99 -2.45 19.70
CA LEU A 116 -3.18 -2.52 20.92
C LEU A 116 -1.94 -1.63 20.83
N SER A 117 -1.28 -1.63 19.67
CA SER A 117 -0.06 -0.86 19.46
C SER A 117 0.24 -0.64 17.98
N LEU A 118 0.93 0.46 17.68
CA LEU A 118 1.56 0.74 16.40
C LEU A 118 3.02 1.10 16.68
N ILE A 119 3.94 0.23 16.27
CA ILE A 119 5.36 0.32 16.62
C ILE A 119 6.17 0.43 15.34
N GLU A 120 7.11 1.37 15.28
CA GLU A 120 8.13 1.40 14.23
C GLU A 120 9.25 0.42 14.57
N ASN A 121 9.62 -0.45 13.63
CA ASN A 121 10.85 -1.23 13.70
C ASN A 121 12.03 -0.30 13.36
N PRO A 122 12.93 0.03 14.30
CA PRO A 122 13.99 1.00 14.06
C PRO A 122 15.07 0.50 13.09
N ILE A 123 15.10 -0.80 12.76
CA ILE A 123 16.09 -1.38 11.85
C ILE A 123 15.60 -1.31 10.41
N GLU A 124 14.37 -1.73 10.18
CA GLU A 124 13.79 -1.84 8.83
C GLU A 124 12.94 -0.63 8.45
N HIS A 125 12.68 0.28 9.39
CA HIS A 125 11.75 1.40 9.26
C HIS A 125 10.35 0.99 8.78
N ASN A 126 9.94 -0.26 9.02
CA ASN A 126 8.57 -0.71 8.80
C ASN A 126 7.72 -0.49 10.06
N GLN A 127 6.41 -0.38 9.86
CA GLN A 127 5.45 -0.22 10.94
C GLN A 127 4.79 -1.57 11.24
N VAL A 128 4.71 -1.92 12.52
CA VAL A 128 4.05 -3.13 13.03
C VAL A 128 2.80 -2.71 13.77
N LEU A 129 1.64 -3.10 13.23
CA LEU A 129 0.33 -2.91 13.87
C LEU A 129 -0.05 -4.17 14.65
N LEU A 130 -0.25 -4.04 15.96
CA LEU A 130 -0.75 -5.10 16.82
C LEU A 130 -2.24 -4.91 17.09
N VAL A 131 -3.04 -5.93 16.79
CA VAL A 131 -4.49 -5.92 16.94
C VAL A 131 -4.98 -7.08 17.83
N ASP A 132 -6.02 -6.83 18.61
CA ASP A 132 -6.79 -7.85 19.32
C ASP A 132 -8.05 -8.20 18.51
N GLN A 133 -8.00 -9.34 17.84
CA GLN A 133 -9.11 -9.82 17.01
C GLN A 133 -10.35 -10.19 17.83
N VAL A 134 -10.20 -10.54 19.12
CA VAL A 134 -11.33 -10.87 19.99
C VAL A 134 -12.12 -9.61 20.37
N LYS A 135 -11.48 -8.43 20.30
CA LYS A 135 -12.09 -7.13 20.58
C LYS A 135 -12.75 -6.49 19.36
N PHE A 136 -12.64 -7.11 18.18
CA PHE A 136 -13.35 -6.63 17.01
C PHE A 136 -14.81 -7.09 17.05
N ASP A 137 -15.74 -6.14 17.00
CA ASP A 137 -17.18 -6.43 16.96
C ASP A 137 -17.80 -5.80 15.70
N ASP A 138 -18.06 -6.64 14.70
CA ASP A 138 -18.66 -6.22 13.42
C ASP A 138 -20.12 -5.78 13.58
N SER A 139 -20.81 -6.18 14.65
CA SER A 139 -22.19 -5.76 14.95
C SER A 139 -22.33 -4.28 15.31
N ILE A 140 -21.19 -3.61 15.57
CA ILE A 140 -21.11 -2.16 15.73
C ILE A 140 -21.17 -1.43 14.38
N LEU A 141 -20.96 -2.10 13.24
CA LEU A 141 -21.03 -1.49 11.90
C LEU A 141 -22.47 -1.46 11.37
N ARG A 142 -23.32 -0.59 11.92
CA ARG A 142 -24.77 -0.58 11.71
C ARG A 142 -25.20 0.37 10.59
N ASP A 143 -24.46 1.45 10.38
CA ASP A 143 -24.77 2.44 9.37
C ASP A 143 -23.62 2.72 8.37
N ASP A 144 -23.95 3.46 7.32
CA ASP A 144 -23.02 3.78 6.23
C ASP A 144 -21.78 4.55 6.72
N GLU A 145 -21.89 5.40 7.74
CA GLU A 145 -20.76 6.19 8.24
C GLU A 145 -19.84 5.37 9.13
N GLU A 146 -20.38 4.43 9.90
CA GLU A 146 -19.62 3.43 10.65
C GLU A 146 -18.82 2.51 9.70
N TRP A 147 -19.44 2.06 8.61
CA TRP A 147 -18.75 1.31 7.55
C TRP A 147 -17.69 2.14 6.85
N LYS A 148 -17.99 3.39 6.49
CA LYS A 148 -16.99 4.29 5.89
C LYS A 148 -15.82 4.54 6.81
N THR A 149 -16.04 4.70 8.10
CA THR A 149 -14.97 4.88 9.10
C THR A 149 -14.05 3.67 9.10
N PHE A 150 -14.62 2.46 9.17
CA PHE A 150 -13.89 1.20 9.08
C PHE A 150 -13.06 1.12 7.80
N VAL A 151 -13.68 1.34 6.63
CA VAL A 151 -13.02 1.21 5.32
C VAL A 151 -11.94 2.28 5.11
N ARG A 152 -12.21 3.53 5.46
CA ARG A 152 -11.22 4.64 5.37
C ARG A 152 -9.99 4.34 6.22
N LEU A 153 -10.17 3.88 7.45
CA LEU A 153 -9.02 3.52 8.29
C LEU A 153 -8.15 2.47 7.59
N HIS A 154 -8.76 1.39 7.09
CA HIS A 154 -8.00 0.32 6.44
C HIS A 154 -7.27 0.81 5.19
N TRP A 155 -7.88 1.72 4.43
CA TRP A 155 -7.21 2.41 3.33
C TRP A 155 -5.95 3.16 3.82
N TYR A 156 -6.06 3.97 4.87
CA TYR A 156 -4.93 4.74 5.39
C TYR A 156 -3.86 3.87 6.07
N LEU A 157 -4.25 2.78 6.73
CA LEU A 157 -3.30 1.80 7.26
C LEU A 157 -2.54 1.13 6.12
N ALA A 158 -3.23 0.65 5.07
CA ALA A 158 -2.56 0.08 3.90
C ALA A 158 -1.60 1.10 3.26
N ALA A 159 -2.05 2.33 3.05
CA ALA A 159 -1.23 3.39 2.48
C ALA A 159 -0.03 3.79 3.36
N GLY A 160 -0.17 3.73 4.69
CA GLY A 160 0.90 4.06 5.65
C GLY A 160 1.88 2.92 5.92
N LEU A 161 1.44 1.66 5.73
CA LEU A 161 2.27 0.47 5.85
C LEU A 161 3.08 0.19 4.58
N GLU A 162 2.68 0.73 3.43
CA GLU A 162 3.47 0.67 2.21
C GLU A 162 4.73 1.56 2.35
N PRO A 163 5.95 1.02 2.08
CA PRO A 163 7.18 1.80 2.10
C PRO A 163 7.18 2.79 0.93
N GLY A 164 6.68 4.00 1.17
CA GLY A 164 6.61 5.09 0.20
C GLY A 164 6.88 6.46 0.87
N PRO A 165 7.19 7.51 0.09
CA PRO A 165 7.33 8.85 0.64
C PRO A 165 6.02 9.28 1.33
N PRO A 166 6.09 10.02 2.45
CA PRO A 166 4.92 10.38 3.25
C PRO A 166 3.86 11.08 2.41
N LEU A 167 2.57 10.83 2.73
CA LEU A 167 1.42 11.50 2.14
C LEU A 167 1.63 13.03 2.17
N TYR A 168 2.06 13.60 1.06
CA TYR A 168 2.34 15.03 0.92
C TYR A 168 1.03 15.80 0.68
N GLU A 169 0.93 16.99 1.28
CA GLU A 169 -0.14 17.96 1.04
C GLU A 169 -0.29 18.26 -0.46
N LYS A 170 -1.32 17.70 -1.11
CA LYS A 170 -1.79 18.16 -2.43
C LYS A 170 -2.99 19.09 -2.24
N ARG A 171 -2.87 20.32 -2.78
CA ARG A 171 -3.98 21.28 -2.93
C ARG A 171 -5.10 20.65 -3.77
N THR A 172 -6.28 20.49 -3.18
CA THR A 172 -7.49 20.08 -3.89
C THR A 172 -8.11 21.26 -4.64
N ARG A 173 -8.47 21.05 -5.91
CA ARG A 173 -9.46 21.86 -6.64
C ARG A 173 -10.72 21.02 -6.81
N ASN A 174 -11.85 21.68 -6.53
CA ASN A 174 -13.21 21.14 -6.47
C ASN A 174 -13.69 20.45 -7.76
N CYS A 175 -14.40 19.32 -7.61
CA CYS A 175 -15.54 18.80 -8.41
C CYS A 175 -15.88 17.40 -7.82
N CYS A 176 -17.08 16.83 -7.78
CA CYS A 176 -18.44 17.20 -8.16
C CYS A 176 -19.42 16.30 -7.38
N ARG A 177 -20.70 16.66 -7.42
CA ARG A 177 -21.85 16.07 -6.70
C ARG A 177 -22.32 14.77 -7.38
N MET A 178 -22.54 13.65 -6.68
CA MET A 178 -23.47 12.60 -7.15
C MET A 178 -23.99 11.62 -6.07
N ARG A 179 -25.04 10.88 -6.44
CA ARG A 179 -26.12 10.32 -5.59
C ARG A 179 -25.78 8.95 -4.95
N ARG A 180 -26.46 8.66 -3.83
CA ARG A 180 -26.38 7.44 -3.01
C ARG A 180 -26.52 6.14 -3.82
N PHE A 181 -25.57 5.23 -3.62
CA PHE A 181 -25.59 3.83 -4.07
C PHE A 181 -25.59 2.91 -2.83
N ARG A 182 -26.18 1.71 -2.93
CA ARG A 182 -26.37 0.79 -1.78
C ARG A 182 -25.30 -0.31 -1.73
N PRO A 183 -24.79 -0.69 -0.53
CA PRO A 183 -23.70 -1.66 -0.34
C PRO A 183 -23.96 -3.12 -0.71
N GLU A 184 -25.22 -3.51 -0.98
CA GLU A 184 -25.63 -4.93 -1.14
C GLU A 184 -25.05 -5.62 -2.40
N MET A 185 -24.33 -4.92 -3.29
CA MET A 185 -23.83 -5.47 -4.56
C MET A 185 -22.33 -5.84 -4.58
N TRP A 186 -21.59 -5.63 -3.49
CA TRP A 186 -20.13 -5.84 -3.47
C TRP A 186 -19.73 -7.31 -3.64
N PHE A 187 -20.51 -8.27 -3.13
CA PHE A 187 -20.21 -9.70 -3.26
C PHE A 187 -20.69 -10.35 -4.56
N SER A 188 -21.70 -9.80 -5.26
CA SER A 188 -22.27 -10.44 -6.45
C SER A 188 -21.64 -10.01 -7.79
N ARG A 189 -20.98 -8.84 -7.87
CA ARG A 189 -20.44 -8.34 -9.16
C ARG A 189 -19.00 -8.75 -9.48
N CYS A 190 -18.23 -9.25 -8.53
CA CYS A 190 -16.89 -9.80 -8.80
C CYS A 190 -16.90 -11.18 -9.49
N GLN A 191 -18.08 -11.77 -9.74
CA GLN A 191 -18.22 -13.08 -10.42
C GLN A 191 -18.73 -13.01 -11.87
N HIS A 192 -18.89 -11.82 -12.46
CA HIS A 192 -19.29 -11.68 -13.87
C HIS A 192 -18.33 -10.80 -14.66
N VAL A 193 -17.22 -11.41 -15.09
CA VAL A 193 -16.49 -10.97 -16.28
C VAL A 193 -17.20 -11.62 -17.48
N PRO A 194 -17.83 -10.86 -18.39
CA PRO A 194 -18.35 -11.44 -19.61
C PRO A 194 -17.18 -12.03 -20.41
N LYS A 195 -17.27 -13.32 -20.75
CA LYS A 195 -16.39 -13.90 -21.77
C LYS A 195 -16.65 -13.17 -23.07
N ILE A 196 -15.69 -12.38 -23.53
CA ILE A 196 -15.65 -11.91 -24.91
C ILE A 196 -15.36 -13.15 -25.75
N MET A 197 -16.39 -13.67 -26.43
CA MET A 197 -16.22 -14.71 -27.44
C MET A 197 -15.55 -14.07 -28.65
N GLY A 198 -14.29 -14.47 -28.88
CA GLY A 198 -13.67 -14.47 -30.21
C GLY A 198 -13.75 -15.86 -30.80
#